data_AF-A0A0L1IEH2-F1
#
_entry.id   AF-A0A0L1IEH2-F1
#
_cell.length_a   1.000
_cell.length_b   1.000
_cell.length_c   1.000
_cell.angle_alpha   90.00
_cell.angle_beta   90.00
_cell.angle_gamma   90.00
#
_symmetry.space_group_name_H-M   'P 1'
#
loop_
_entity.id
_entity.type
_entity.pdbx_description
1 polymer ?
#
loop_
_entity_poly.entity_id
_entity_poly.type
_entity_poly.pdbx_seq_one_letter_code
_entity_poly.pdbx_strand_id
1 'polypeptide(L)'
;MEKRYQQLFKGKRIDFPLATGAASHVSLTYDEKKNPYLLCWTYIYQEKPEFTVPLKGCRIINNITEIGPCIHIITSNEEYQFQCRSKEEFDEMSQFFNMLGYPILGFKNVYVLNKKIGKGSFSTAYIGTNILYGNRVVVKEVDKSKVKESNVYTEIEVLRKVMHKYIIKLISAYEQEGFVYLVLEYLKGGELFEYLNNNGPYTEQVAKKALKRVLIALEALHSNGVVHRDLKMENLMLENPNDPSSLKIIDFGLASFLNSNKMRSIKKMYGRND
;
A
#
# COMPACT_ATOMS: atom_id res chain seq x y z
N MET A 1 -24.48 -3.76 -13.24
CA MET A 1 -23.50 -3.00 -14.05
C MET A 1 -24.04 -1.59 -14.17
N GLU A 2 -23.42 -0.59 -13.55
CA GLU A 2 -23.85 0.80 -13.73
C GLU A 2 -23.77 1.20 -15.22
N LYS A 3 -24.69 2.06 -15.66
CA LYS A 3 -24.82 2.55 -17.05
C LYS A 3 -23.56 3.26 -17.58
N ARG A 4 -22.57 3.53 -16.72
CA ARG A 4 -21.36 4.29 -17.02
C ARG A 4 -20.42 3.51 -17.93
N TYR A 5 -19.78 2.44 -17.47
CA TYR A 5 -18.71 1.74 -18.24
C TYR A 5 -19.18 0.99 -19.50
N GLN A 6 -20.49 0.74 -19.67
CA GLN A 6 -21.03 0.27 -20.96
C GLN A 6 -20.81 1.28 -22.10
N GLN A 7 -20.56 2.55 -21.77
CA GLN A 7 -20.30 3.59 -22.75
C GLN A 7 -18.85 3.54 -23.30
N LEU A 8 -17.91 2.91 -22.60
CA LEU A 8 -16.52 2.71 -23.09
C LEU A 8 -16.51 1.87 -24.36
N PHE A 9 -17.30 0.80 -24.39
CA PHE A 9 -17.48 -0.06 -25.57
C PHE A 9 -18.22 0.63 -26.72
N LYS A 10 -18.80 1.80 -26.50
CA LYS A 10 -19.49 2.62 -27.51
C LYS A 10 -18.64 3.81 -27.99
N GLY A 11 -17.35 3.86 -27.62
CA GLY A 11 -16.44 4.95 -28.01
C GLY A 11 -16.74 6.29 -27.32
N LYS A 12 -17.52 6.29 -26.23
CA LYS A 12 -17.77 7.52 -25.45
C LYS A 12 -16.66 7.75 -24.43
N ARG A 13 -16.36 9.01 -24.18
CA ARG A 13 -15.48 9.45 -23.09
C ARG A 13 -16.21 9.30 -21.78
N ILE A 14 -15.56 8.70 -20.79
CA ILE A 14 -16.09 8.60 -19.44
C ILE A 14 -15.08 9.25 -18.50
N ASP A 15 -15.59 10.00 -17.52
CA ASP A 15 -14.82 10.34 -16.33
C ASP A 15 -14.10 9.09 -15.80
N PHE A 16 -12.81 9.22 -15.53
CA PHE A 16 -11.95 8.16 -15.04
C PHE A 16 -11.11 8.71 -13.87
N PRO A 17 -10.78 7.87 -12.88
CA PRO A 17 -9.89 8.29 -11.81
C PRO A 17 -8.52 8.74 -12.34
N LEU A 18 -7.96 9.75 -11.66
CA LEU A 18 -6.71 10.42 -11.99
C LEU A 18 -5.60 9.42 -12.30
N ALA A 19 -5.23 9.32 -13.57
CA ALA A 19 -4.04 8.60 -13.98
C ALA A 19 -2.80 9.45 -13.67
N THR A 20 -1.66 8.80 -13.40
CA THR A 20 -0.34 9.44 -13.36
C THR A 20 -0.21 10.45 -14.50
N GLY A 21 0.06 11.71 -14.16
CA GLY A 21 0.26 12.78 -15.15
C GLY A 21 -0.96 13.63 -15.50
N ALA A 22 -2.08 13.56 -14.74
CA ALA A 22 -3.25 14.45 -14.78
C ALA A 22 -4.47 14.01 -15.63
N ALA A 23 -4.46 12.83 -16.25
CA ALA A 23 -5.62 12.37 -17.02
C ALA A 23 -6.79 11.98 -16.10
N SER A 24 -7.97 12.55 -16.36
CA SER A 24 -9.22 12.35 -15.60
C SER A 24 -10.34 11.75 -16.44
N HIS A 25 -10.07 11.42 -17.71
CA HIS A 25 -11.04 10.87 -18.64
C HIS A 25 -10.37 9.78 -19.48
N VAL A 26 -11.07 8.67 -19.71
CA VAL A 26 -10.58 7.62 -20.62
C VAL A 26 -11.64 7.13 -21.59
N SER A 27 -11.16 6.57 -22.70
CA SER A 27 -11.96 5.82 -23.65
C SER A 27 -11.23 4.56 -24.09
N LEU A 28 -11.97 3.48 -24.33
CA LEU A 28 -11.43 2.23 -24.88
C LEU A 28 -11.57 2.26 -26.39
N THR A 29 -10.51 1.89 -27.08
CA THR A 29 -10.51 1.73 -28.54
C THR A 29 -9.60 0.57 -28.94
N TYR A 30 -9.54 0.28 -30.23
CA TYR A 30 -8.80 -0.84 -30.80
C TYR A 30 -7.91 -0.36 -31.94
N ASP A 31 -6.72 -0.93 -32.07
CA ASP A 31 -5.86 -0.67 -33.22
C ASP A 31 -6.36 -1.44 -34.46
N GLU A 32 -5.71 -1.26 -35.60
CA GLU A 32 -6.05 -1.95 -36.85
C GLU A 32 -5.99 -3.49 -36.72
N LYS A 33 -5.21 -3.99 -35.77
CA LYS A 33 -5.05 -5.42 -35.45
C LYS A 33 -5.99 -5.88 -34.33
N LYS A 34 -6.98 -5.06 -33.96
CA LYS A 34 -7.94 -5.31 -32.86
C LYS A 34 -7.31 -5.46 -31.47
N ASN A 35 -6.12 -4.92 -31.25
CA ASN A 35 -5.54 -4.87 -29.91
C ASN A 35 -6.15 -3.70 -29.12
N PRO A 36 -6.63 -3.93 -27.89
CA PRO A 36 -7.24 -2.87 -27.10
C PRO A 36 -6.19 -1.91 -26.54
N TYR A 37 -6.53 -0.62 -26.51
CA TYR A 37 -5.78 0.41 -25.79
C TYR A 37 -6.71 1.47 -25.22
N LEU A 38 -6.26 2.11 -24.15
CA LEU A 38 -6.96 3.24 -23.54
C LEU A 38 -6.42 4.55 -24.11
N LEU A 39 -7.32 5.46 -24.43
CA LEU A 39 -7.04 6.86 -24.68
C LEU A 39 -7.25 7.64 -23.38
N CYS A 40 -6.30 8.47 -22.97
CA CYS A 40 -6.35 9.18 -21.69
C CYS A 40 -6.28 10.71 -21.92
N TRP A 41 -7.20 11.47 -21.32
CA TRP A 41 -7.26 12.93 -21.43
C TRP A 41 -7.27 13.61 -20.07
N THR A 42 -6.67 14.80 -20.00
CA THR A 42 -6.70 15.67 -18.82
C THR A 42 -8.06 16.36 -18.67
N TYR A 43 -8.66 16.78 -19.79
CA TYR A 43 -9.93 17.51 -19.80
C TYR A 43 -10.93 16.91 -20.79
N ILE A 44 -12.23 16.97 -20.48
CA ILE A 44 -13.29 16.38 -21.30
C ILE A 44 -13.38 16.95 -22.73
N TYR A 45 -13.02 18.23 -22.90
CA TYR A 45 -13.09 18.94 -24.18
C TYR A 45 -11.80 18.87 -25.01
N GLN A 46 -10.74 18.23 -24.49
CA GLN A 46 -9.47 18.13 -25.18
C GLN A 46 -9.61 17.26 -26.45
N GLU A 47 -9.18 17.75 -27.61
CA GLU A 47 -9.36 17.04 -28.88
C GLU A 47 -8.53 15.75 -28.93
N LYS A 48 -7.22 15.86 -28.69
CA LYS A 48 -6.27 14.74 -28.72
C LYS A 48 -6.02 14.18 -27.32
N PRO A 49 -5.85 12.85 -27.19
CA PRO A 49 -5.44 12.24 -25.92
C PRO A 49 -4.09 12.80 -25.48
N GLU A 50 -3.91 12.93 -24.17
CA GLU A 50 -2.62 13.29 -23.56
C GLU A 50 -1.62 12.15 -23.75
N PHE A 51 -2.09 10.91 -23.53
CA PHE A 51 -1.32 9.69 -23.74
C PHE A 51 -2.25 8.50 -24.01
N THR A 52 -1.66 7.37 -24.38
CA THR A 52 -2.38 6.12 -24.66
C THR A 52 -1.76 4.96 -23.89
N VAL A 53 -2.60 4.06 -23.36
CA VAL A 53 -2.14 2.89 -22.62
C VAL A 53 -2.45 1.61 -23.41
N PRO A 54 -1.45 0.94 -23.98
CA PRO A 54 -1.66 -0.34 -24.66
C PRO A 54 -2.00 -1.43 -23.64
N LEU A 55 -3.11 -2.15 -23.86
CA LEU A 55 -3.51 -3.23 -22.96
C LEU A 55 -2.99 -4.61 -23.41
N LYS A 56 -2.53 -4.74 -24.66
CA LYS A 56 -1.98 -6.00 -25.16
C LYS A 56 -0.77 -6.44 -24.34
N GLY A 57 -0.86 -7.63 -23.73
CA GLY A 57 0.22 -8.21 -22.93
C GLY A 57 0.49 -7.47 -21.62
N CYS A 58 -0.36 -6.52 -21.23
CA CYS A 58 -0.20 -5.82 -19.96
C CYS A 58 -0.49 -6.75 -18.78
N ARG A 59 0.08 -6.41 -17.63
CA ARG A 59 -0.26 -6.99 -16.32
C ARG A 59 -0.92 -5.91 -15.49
N ILE A 60 -2.07 -6.21 -14.91
CA ILE A 60 -2.80 -5.27 -14.08
C ILE A 60 -2.68 -5.74 -12.63
N ILE A 61 -2.16 -4.90 -11.75
CA ILE A 61 -2.06 -5.19 -10.32
C ILE A 61 -2.81 -4.13 -9.51
N ASN A 62 -3.27 -4.52 -8.33
CA ASN A 62 -3.70 -3.59 -7.31
C ASN A 62 -2.47 -2.94 -6.67
N ASN A 63 -2.47 -1.62 -6.55
CA ASN A 63 -1.50 -0.85 -5.79
C ASN A 63 -2.25 0.09 -4.82
N ILE A 64 -1.54 0.62 -3.83
CA ILE A 64 -2.13 1.53 -2.85
C ILE A 64 -1.22 2.74 -2.68
N THR A 65 -1.81 3.93 -2.71
CA THR A 65 -1.13 5.21 -2.48
C THR A 65 -1.69 5.92 -1.25
N GLU A 66 -1.11 7.06 -0.92
CA GLU A 66 -1.61 8.00 0.10
C GLU A 66 -3.03 8.52 -0.16
N ILE A 67 -3.48 8.52 -1.42
CA ILE A 67 -4.79 9.05 -1.84
C ILE A 67 -5.87 7.96 -1.79
N GLY A 68 -5.51 6.68 -1.96
CA GLY A 68 -6.51 5.62 -2.07
C GLY A 68 -6.02 4.36 -2.80
N PRO A 69 -6.94 3.43 -3.13
CA PRO A 69 -6.60 2.28 -3.96
C PRO A 69 -6.26 2.74 -5.39
N CYS A 70 -5.39 2.01 -6.07
CA CYS A 70 -4.89 2.37 -7.38
C CYS A 70 -4.81 1.14 -8.27
N ILE A 71 -5.22 1.28 -9.54
CA ILE A 71 -4.96 0.26 -10.56
C ILE A 71 -3.64 0.57 -11.22
N HIS A 72 -2.72 -0.40 -11.22
CA HIS A 72 -1.41 -0.25 -11.81
C HIS A 72 -1.31 -1.16 -13.03
N ILE A 73 -1.18 -0.55 -14.21
CA ILE A 73 -1.07 -1.23 -15.50
C ILE A 73 0.40 -1.23 -15.91
N ILE A 74 0.98 -2.42 -15.98
CA ILE A 74 2.38 -2.65 -16.36
C ILE A 74 2.38 -3.16 -17.79
N THR A 75 2.88 -2.35 -18.71
CA THR A 75 3.05 -2.72 -20.13
C THR A 75 4.50 -3.15 -20.39
N SER A 76 4.86 -3.46 -21.64
CA SER A 76 6.25 -3.82 -21.96
C SER A 76 7.23 -2.66 -21.82
N ASN A 77 6.74 -1.42 -21.95
CA ASN A 77 7.58 -0.23 -22.08
C ASN A 77 7.36 0.77 -20.94
N GLU A 78 6.13 0.84 -20.43
CA GLU A 78 5.70 1.87 -19.47
C GLU A 78 4.75 1.30 -18.41
N GLU A 79 4.68 2.01 -17.28
CA GLU A 79 3.81 1.71 -16.16
C GLU A 79 2.86 2.88 -15.89
N TYR A 80 1.57 2.58 -15.71
CA TYR A 80 0.53 3.59 -15.55
C TYR A 80 -0.29 3.32 -14.29
N GLN A 81 -0.39 4.33 -13.43
CA GLN A 81 -1.16 4.24 -12.19
C GLN A 81 -2.44 5.05 -12.30
N PHE A 82 -3.57 4.44 -11.96
CA PHE A 82 -4.91 5.04 -11.98
C PHE A 82 -5.45 5.11 -10.56
N GLN A 83 -5.45 6.32 -10.00
CA GLN A 83 -5.79 6.60 -8.62
C GLN A 83 -7.30 6.62 -8.39
N CYS A 84 -7.85 5.57 -7.79
CA CYS A 84 -9.27 5.52 -7.43
C CYS A 84 -9.54 6.40 -6.21
N ARG A 85 -10.69 7.08 -6.21
CA ARG A 85 -11.18 7.95 -5.12
C ARG A 85 -11.89 7.15 -4.03
N SER A 86 -12.41 5.98 -4.37
CA SER A 86 -13.09 5.10 -3.42
C SER A 86 -12.87 3.62 -3.76
N LYS A 87 -13.28 2.73 -2.85
CA LYS A 87 -13.24 1.29 -3.07
C LYS A 87 -14.24 0.87 -4.16
N GLU A 88 -15.41 1.50 -4.19
CA GLU A 88 -16.45 1.24 -5.19
C GLU A 88 -15.94 1.54 -6.61
N GLU A 89 -15.22 2.65 -6.79
CA GLU A 89 -14.60 3.00 -8.08
C GLU A 89 -13.53 1.99 -8.49
N PHE A 90 -12.72 1.51 -7.54
CA PHE A 90 -11.75 0.45 -7.79
C PHE A 90 -12.44 -0.86 -8.22
N ASP A 91 -13.51 -1.25 -7.53
CA ASP A 91 -14.26 -2.48 -7.82
C ASP A 91 -14.91 -2.43 -9.21
N GLU A 92 -15.45 -1.28 -9.61
CA GLU A 92 -16.00 -1.04 -10.95
C GLU A 92 -14.94 -1.17 -12.05
N MET A 93 -13.78 -0.54 -11.87
CA MET A 93 -12.69 -0.65 -12.84
C MET A 93 -12.15 -2.08 -12.91
N SER A 94 -12.07 -2.76 -11.78
CA SER A 94 -11.68 -4.18 -11.72
C SER A 94 -12.62 -5.04 -12.57
N GLN A 95 -13.94 -4.81 -12.46
CA GLN A 95 -14.94 -5.51 -13.29
C GLN A 95 -14.79 -5.18 -14.78
N PHE A 96 -14.51 -3.91 -15.11
CA PHE A 96 -14.26 -3.49 -16.49
C PHE A 96 -13.08 -4.25 -17.12
N PHE A 97 -11.92 -4.28 -16.44
CA PHE A 97 -10.75 -4.99 -16.95
C PHE A 97 -10.95 -6.50 -16.99
N ASN A 98 -11.63 -7.09 -16.01
CA ASN A 98 -12.04 -8.50 -16.04
C ASN A 98 -12.86 -8.83 -17.29
N MET A 99 -13.82 -7.97 -17.66
CA MET A 99 -14.66 -8.18 -18.85
C MET A 99 -13.87 -8.07 -20.16
N LEU A 100 -12.77 -7.31 -20.18
CA LEU A 100 -11.85 -7.25 -21.30
C LEU A 100 -10.85 -8.42 -21.36
N GLY A 101 -10.89 -9.34 -20.39
CA GLY A 101 -9.94 -10.45 -20.31
C GLY A 101 -8.58 -10.08 -19.68
N TYR A 102 -8.51 -8.95 -18.98
CA TYR A 102 -7.31 -8.48 -18.26
C TYR A 102 -7.58 -8.47 -16.76
N PRO A 103 -7.62 -9.64 -16.09
CA PRO A 103 -7.94 -9.66 -14.68
C PRO A 103 -6.87 -8.97 -13.84
N ILE A 104 -7.32 -8.32 -12.75
CA ILE A 104 -6.38 -7.81 -11.75
C ILE A 104 -5.71 -9.00 -11.08
N LEU A 105 -4.39 -9.06 -11.18
CA LEU A 105 -3.58 -10.13 -10.63
C LEU A 105 -3.66 -10.10 -9.10
N GLY A 106 -3.99 -11.28 -8.54
CA GLY A 106 -4.04 -11.49 -7.11
C GLY A 106 -2.64 -11.64 -6.50
N PHE A 107 -2.60 -11.80 -5.18
CA PHE A 107 -1.34 -11.93 -4.43
C PHE A 107 -0.42 -13.01 -5.01
N LYS A 108 -0.98 -14.21 -5.24
CA LYS A 108 -0.24 -15.38 -5.73
C LYS A 108 0.30 -15.23 -7.15
N ASN A 109 -0.22 -14.30 -7.93
CA ASN A 109 0.26 -14.01 -9.28
C ASN A 109 1.44 -13.03 -9.29
N VAL A 110 1.67 -12.30 -8.20
CA VAL A 110 2.67 -11.22 -8.11
C VAL A 110 3.77 -11.55 -7.12
N TYR A 111 3.46 -12.35 -6.08
CA TYR A 111 4.37 -12.63 -4.98
C TYR A 111 4.53 -14.12 -4.74
N VAL A 112 5.77 -14.51 -4.45
CA VAL A 112 6.11 -15.86 -3.96
C VAL A 112 6.63 -15.73 -2.53
N LEU A 113 6.06 -16.50 -1.61
CA LEU A 113 6.56 -16.62 -0.24
C LEU A 113 7.77 -17.56 -0.23
N ASN A 114 8.92 -17.09 0.25
CA ASN A 114 10.16 -17.86 0.22
C ASN A 114 10.53 -18.46 1.58
N LYS A 115 10.63 -17.62 2.61
CA LYS A 115 11.09 -18.03 3.95
C LYS A 115 10.20 -17.44 5.02
N LYS A 116 9.68 -18.29 5.91
CA LYS A 116 9.01 -17.83 7.13
C LYS A 116 10.04 -17.19 8.07
N ILE A 117 9.78 -15.97 8.52
CA ILE A 117 10.66 -15.23 9.44
C ILE A 117 10.08 -15.10 10.84
N GLY A 118 8.75 -15.21 11.01
CA GLY A 118 8.14 -15.12 12.32
C GLY A 118 6.68 -15.56 12.35
N LYS A 119 6.17 -15.84 13.54
CA LYS A 119 4.74 -16.08 13.79
C LYS A 119 4.33 -15.28 15.02
N GLY A 120 3.44 -14.31 14.82
CA GLY A 120 2.79 -13.56 15.89
C GLY A 120 1.44 -14.18 16.29
N SER A 121 0.71 -13.49 17.16
CA SER A 121 -0.59 -13.94 17.67
C SER A 121 -1.64 -14.14 16.56
N PHE A 122 -1.63 -13.23 15.57
CA PHE A 122 -2.65 -13.21 14.51
C PHE A 122 -2.07 -13.33 13.10
N SER A 123 -0.75 -13.25 12.95
CA SER A 123 -0.10 -13.18 11.65
C SER A 123 1.12 -14.07 11.54
N THR A 124 1.45 -14.48 10.33
CA THR A 124 2.73 -15.12 10.00
C THR A 124 3.50 -14.21 9.04
N ALA A 125 4.75 -13.93 9.37
CA ALA A 125 5.61 -13.08 8.56
C ALA A 125 6.56 -13.94 7.71
N TYR A 126 6.71 -13.56 6.44
CA TYR A 126 7.57 -14.22 5.47
C TYR A 126 8.44 -13.20 4.75
N ILE A 127 9.66 -13.59 4.38
CA ILE A 127 10.37 -12.99 3.25
C ILE A 127 9.77 -13.59 1.98
N GLY A 128 9.42 -12.73 1.03
CA GLY A 128 8.95 -13.09 -0.28
C GLY A 128 9.70 -12.36 -1.40
N THR A 129 9.32 -12.68 -2.63
CA THR A 129 9.84 -12.08 -3.85
C THR A 129 8.69 -11.54 -4.68
N ASN A 130 8.76 -10.29 -5.12
CA ASN A 130 7.91 -9.77 -6.17
C ASN A 130 8.43 -10.31 -7.51
N ILE A 131 7.67 -11.14 -8.20
CA ILE A 131 8.15 -11.81 -9.43
C ILE A 131 8.11 -10.89 -10.65
N LEU A 132 7.43 -9.74 -10.58
CA LEU A 132 7.41 -8.76 -11.66
C LEU A 132 8.72 -7.99 -11.73
N TYR A 133 9.29 -7.65 -10.58
CA TYR A 133 10.49 -6.80 -10.45
C TYR A 133 11.73 -7.54 -9.92
N GLY A 134 11.57 -8.75 -9.38
CA GLY A 134 12.64 -9.55 -8.80
C GLY A 134 13.14 -9.09 -7.43
N ASN A 135 12.53 -8.07 -6.81
CA ASN A 135 12.96 -7.56 -5.52
C ASN A 135 12.34 -8.32 -4.34
N ARG A 136 13.06 -8.33 -3.20
CA ARG A 136 12.58 -8.91 -1.94
C ARG A 136 11.54 -8.01 -1.28
N VAL A 137 10.60 -8.65 -0.59
CA VAL A 137 9.54 -8.03 0.22
C VAL A 137 9.37 -8.79 1.53
N VAL A 138 8.71 -8.15 2.50
CA VAL A 138 8.17 -8.84 3.69
C VAL A 138 6.66 -8.98 3.50
N VAL A 139 6.12 -10.17 3.75
CA VAL A 139 4.69 -10.43 3.69
C VAL A 139 4.18 -10.85 5.05
N LYS A 140 3.25 -10.07 5.63
CA LYS A 140 2.50 -10.41 6.83
C LYS A 140 1.16 -11.00 6.39
N GLU A 141 1.01 -12.30 6.55
CA GLU A 141 -0.21 -13.07 6.25
C GLU A 141 -1.07 -13.16 7.51
N VAL A 142 -2.33 -12.75 7.41
CA VAL A 142 -3.30 -12.72 8.51
C VAL A 142 -4.53 -13.54 8.11
N ASP A 143 -4.92 -14.49 8.95
CA ASP A 143 -6.14 -15.29 8.73
C ASP A 143 -7.39 -14.45 8.95
N LYS A 144 -8.33 -14.45 7.99
CA LYS A 144 -9.59 -13.69 8.07
C LYS A 144 -10.44 -14.05 9.29
N SER A 145 -10.40 -15.29 9.75
CA SER A 145 -11.11 -15.70 10.97
C SER A 145 -10.61 -14.92 12.19
N LYS A 146 -9.35 -14.47 12.17
CA LYS A 146 -8.69 -13.68 13.23
C LYS A 146 -8.71 -12.18 12.95
N VAL A 147 -9.40 -11.72 11.90
CA VAL A 147 -9.42 -10.30 11.51
C VAL A 147 -10.27 -9.43 12.43
N LYS A 148 -11.32 -9.98 13.06
CA LYS A 148 -12.07 -9.21 14.07
C LYS A 148 -11.22 -8.91 15.32
N GLU A 149 -10.25 -9.76 15.61
CA GLU A 149 -9.34 -9.64 16.76
C GLU A 149 -8.04 -8.90 16.40
N SER A 150 -7.58 -9.03 15.15
CA SER A 150 -6.41 -8.32 14.67
C SER A 150 -6.79 -6.94 14.14
N ASN A 151 -6.09 -5.88 14.59
CA ASN A 151 -6.29 -4.54 14.05
C ASN A 151 -5.67 -4.40 12.63
N VAL A 152 -5.68 -5.46 11.81
CA VAL A 152 -4.98 -5.51 10.53
C VAL A 152 -5.49 -4.47 9.54
N TYR A 153 -6.81 -4.21 9.51
CA TYR A 153 -7.35 -3.17 8.65
C TYR A 153 -6.98 -1.77 9.13
N THR A 154 -6.88 -1.55 10.45
CA THR A 154 -6.36 -0.31 11.01
C THR A 154 -4.88 -0.14 10.71
N GLU A 155 -4.09 -1.20 10.79
CA GLU A 155 -2.67 -1.20 10.40
C GLU A 155 -2.51 -0.82 8.92
N ILE A 156 -3.30 -1.43 8.02
CA ILE A 156 -3.35 -1.05 6.61
C ILE A 156 -3.75 0.43 6.47
N GLU A 157 -4.81 0.88 7.14
CA GLU A 157 -5.29 2.26 7.06
C GLU A 157 -4.22 3.27 7.54
N VAL A 158 -3.52 2.98 8.63
CA VAL A 158 -2.43 3.82 9.15
C VAL A 158 -1.28 3.90 8.16
N LEU A 159 -0.80 2.76 7.67
CA LEU A 159 0.32 2.70 6.72
C LEU A 159 -0.02 3.36 5.37
N ARG A 160 -1.30 3.34 4.98
CA ARG A 160 -1.79 4.08 3.81
C ARG A 160 -1.82 5.58 4.03
N LYS A 161 -2.32 6.01 5.19
CA LYS A 161 -2.49 7.43 5.50
C LYS A 161 -1.16 8.12 5.79
N VAL A 162 -0.21 7.42 6.42
CA VAL A 162 1.06 7.99 6.90
C VAL A 162 2.23 7.41 6.13
N MET A 163 2.40 7.85 4.88
CA MET A 163 3.57 7.53 4.07
C MET A 163 4.74 8.45 4.46
N HIS A 164 5.75 7.91 5.13
CA HIS A 164 6.90 8.69 5.61
C HIS A 164 8.20 7.88 5.55
N LYS A 165 9.33 8.53 5.22
CA LYS A 165 10.63 7.87 5.01
C LYS A 165 11.20 7.09 6.21
N TYR A 166 10.73 7.37 7.43
CA TYR A 166 11.15 6.70 8.66
C TYR A 166 10.08 5.73 9.22
N ILE A 167 9.08 5.40 8.39
CA ILE A 167 8.05 4.40 8.66
C ILE A 167 8.15 3.34 7.56
N ILE A 168 7.94 2.08 7.91
CA ILE A 168 7.91 0.99 6.94
C ILE A 168 6.89 1.27 5.84
N LYS A 169 7.30 1.12 4.59
CA LYS A 169 6.42 1.30 3.45
C LYS A 169 5.53 0.07 3.26
N LEU A 170 4.21 0.28 3.28
CA LEU A 170 3.25 -0.66 2.69
C LEU A 170 3.32 -0.54 1.16
N ILE A 171 3.72 -1.62 0.50
CA ILE A 171 3.77 -1.71 -0.97
C ILE A 171 2.38 -2.04 -1.52
N SER A 172 1.70 -3.02 -0.94
CA SER A 172 0.38 -3.46 -1.39
C SER A 172 -0.31 -4.26 -0.29
N ALA A 173 -1.64 -4.31 -0.32
CA ALA A 173 -2.43 -5.19 0.53
C ALA A 173 -3.41 -6.00 -0.32
N TYR A 174 -3.51 -7.30 -0.04
CA TYR A 174 -4.42 -8.20 -0.75
C TYR A 174 -5.35 -8.89 0.24
N GLU A 175 -6.55 -9.18 -0.24
CA GLU A 175 -7.52 -9.97 0.48
C GLU A 175 -7.96 -11.13 -0.43
N GLN A 176 -7.52 -12.35 -0.14
CA GLN A 176 -7.74 -13.52 -1.02
C GLN A 176 -7.79 -14.82 -0.21
N GLU A 177 -8.67 -15.76 -0.60
CA GLU A 177 -8.69 -17.14 -0.08
C GLU A 177 -8.72 -17.27 1.45
N GLY A 178 -9.46 -16.39 2.14
CA GLY A 178 -9.53 -16.45 3.61
C GLY A 178 -8.35 -15.79 4.34
N PHE A 179 -7.47 -15.11 3.63
CA PHE A 179 -6.34 -14.36 4.21
C PHE A 179 -6.33 -12.89 3.79
N VAL A 180 -5.66 -12.09 4.61
CA VAL A 180 -5.24 -10.70 4.33
C VAL A 180 -3.71 -10.70 4.29
N TYR A 181 -3.13 -10.21 3.20
CA TYR A 181 -1.68 -10.14 2.99
C TYR A 181 -1.24 -8.68 2.97
N LEU A 182 -0.33 -8.30 3.87
CA LEU A 182 0.34 -6.99 3.83
C LEU A 182 1.72 -7.19 3.25
N VAL A 183 1.98 -6.59 2.10
CA VAL A 183 3.30 -6.60 1.46
C VAL A 183 4.02 -5.32 1.85
N LEU A 184 5.10 -5.46 2.59
CA LEU A 184 5.94 -4.38 3.12
C LEU A 184 7.29 -4.37 2.41
N GLU A 185 7.95 -3.21 2.42
CA GLU A 185 9.35 -3.13 1.98
C GLU A 185 10.26 -4.05 2.81
N TYR A 186 11.29 -4.61 2.18
CA TYR A 186 12.29 -5.42 2.87
C TYR A 186 13.44 -4.54 3.34
N LEU A 187 13.63 -4.44 4.66
CA LEU A 187 14.74 -3.71 5.28
C LEU A 187 15.92 -4.65 5.51
N LYS A 188 17.13 -4.20 5.13
CA LYS A 188 18.34 -5.05 5.11
C LYS A 188 19.11 -5.05 6.44
N GLY A 189 18.86 -4.07 7.31
CA GLY A 189 19.69 -3.82 8.49
C GLY A 189 19.34 -4.63 9.74
N GLY A 190 18.23 -5.39 9.73
CA GLY A 190 17.81 -6.19 10.87
C GLY A 190 17.18 -5.37 12.00
N GLU A 191 16.69 -6.06 13.04
CA GLU A 191 16.05 -5.44 14.19
C GLU A 191 17.07 -4.69 15.07
N LEU A 192 16.67 -3.53 15.61
CA LEU A 192 17.54 -2.74 16.48
C LEU A 192 17.97 -3.52 17.72
N PHE A 193 17.06 -4.30 18.30
CA PHE A 193 17.35 -5.12 19.48
C PHE A 193 18.50 -6.11 19.23
N GLU A 194 18.45 -6.84 18.12
CA GLU A 194 19.54 -7.77 17.73
C GLU A 194 20.83 -7.02 17.42
N TYR A 195 20.75 -5.87 16.75
CA TYR A 195 21.92 -5.06 16.46
C TYR A 195 22.66 -4.65 17.75
N LEU A 196 21.94 -4.15 18.75
CA LEU A 196 22.50 -3.71 20.03
C LEU A 196 23.07 -4.88 20.83
N ASN A 197 22.42 -6.04 20.81
CA ASN A 197 22.94 -7.24 21.47
C ASN A 197 24.27 -7.70 20.86
N ASN A 198 24.43 -7.59 19.54
CA ASN A 198 25.63 -8.05 18.84
C ASN A 198 26.78 -7.03 18.83
N ASN A 199 26.47 -5.72 18.84
CA ASN A 199 27.47 -4.65 18.66
C ASN A 199 27.69 -3.80 19.92
N GLY A 200 26.93 -4.05 20.98
CA GLY A 200 26.94 -3.25 22.19
C GLY A 200 26.08 -1.98 22.09
N PRO A 201 26.10 -1.15 23.15
CA PRO A 201 25.25 0.03 23.23
C PRO A 201 25.65 1.10 22.22
N TYR A 202 24.67 1.90 21.79
CA TYR A 202 24.95 3.10 21.00
C TYR A 202 25.76 4.12 21.79
N THR A 203 26.65 4.81 21.08
CA THR A 203 27.18 6.09 21.57
C THR A 203 26.08 7.15 21.56
N GLU A 204 26.20 8.16 22.41
CA GLU A 204 25.23 9.26 22.48
C GLU A 204 25.01 9.93 21.12
N GLN A 205 26.07 10.06 20.32
CA GLN A 205 26.00 10.66 18.99
C GLN A 205 25.13 9.83 18.02
N VAL A 206 25.25 8.50 18.05
CA VAL A 206 24.43 7.60 17.23
C VAL A 206 22.99 7.60 17.74
N ALA A 207 22.80 7.47 19.06
CA ALA A 207 21.49 7.50 19.69
C ALA A 207 20.72 8.78 19.37
N LYS A 208 21.37 9.95 19.42
CA LYS A 208 20.78 11.24 19.05
C LYS A 208 20.25 11.26 17.61
N LYS A 209 21.03 10.72 16.65
CA LYS A 209 20.63 10.66 15.24
C LYS A 209 19.46 9.69 15.03
N ALA A 210 19.55 8.51 15.64
CA ALA A 210 18.54 7.46 15.55
C ALA A 210 17.20 7.94 16.16
N LEU A 211 17.24 8.50 17.38
CA LEU A 211 16.07 9.03 18.07
C LEU A 211 15.43 10.19 17.31
N LYS A 212 16.23 11.08 16.69
CA LYS A 212 15.68 12.13 15.83
C LYS A 212 14.81 11.57 14.69
N ARG A 213 15.21 10.46 14.06
CA ARG A 213 14.38 9.82 13.01
C ARG A 213 13.06 9.29 13.57
N VAL A 214 13.12 8.62 14.73
CA VAL A 214 11.92 8.11 15.42
C VAL A 214 10.97 9.24 15.80
N LEU A 215 11.49 10.36 16.34
CA LEU A 215 10.68 11.52 16.70
C LEU A 215 10.00 12.18 15.49
N ILE A 216 10.71 12.31 14.36
CA ILE A 216 10.13 12.83 13.11
C ILE A 216 9.03 11.88 12.59
N ALA A 217 9.23 10.56 12.69
CA ALA A 217 8.20 9.58 12.33
C ALA A 217 6.95 9.71 13.21
N LEU A 218 7.14 9.88 14.53
CA LEU A 218 6.05 10.08 15.48
C LEU A 218 5.28 11.38 15.25
N GLU A 219 5.98 12.46 14.91
CA GLU A 219 5.36 13.73 14.53
C GLU A 219 4.40 13.54 13.35
N ALA A 220 4.83 12.82 12.30
CA ALA A 220 4.00 12.51 11.14
C ALA A 220 2.77 11.64 11.48
N LEU A 221 2.90 10.72 12.44
CA LEU A 221 1.77 9.93 12.94
C LEU A 221 0.79 10.80 13.73
N HIS A 222 1.30 11.58 14.68
CA HIS A 222 0.49 12.42 15.56
C HIS A 222 -0.23 13.53 14.79
N SER A 223 0.40 14.14 13.78
CA SER A 223 -0.25 15.13 12.92
C SER A 223 -1.42 14.55 12.11
N ASN A 224 -1.40 13.23 11.85
CA ASN A 224 -2.48 12.50 11.18
C ASN A 224 -3.52 11.91 12.15
N GLY A 225 -3.39 12.24 13.45
CA GLY A 225 -4.25 11.78 14.52
C GLY A 225 -4.08 10.29 14.85
N VAL A 226 -2.92 9.70 14.55
CA VAL A 226 -2.59 8.30 14.81
C VAL A 226 -1.69 8.21 16.04
N VAL A 227 -2.02 7.32 16.97
CA VAL A 227 -1.13 6.96 18.10
C VAL A 227 -0.62 5.54 17.88
N HIS A 228 0.70 5.35 17.93
CA HIS A 228 1.33 4.04 17.68
C HIS A 228 1.02 3.00 18.78
N ARG A 229 1.05 3.42 20.06
CA ARG A 229 0.78 2.63 21.28
C ARG A 229 1.71 1.45 21.59
N ASP A 230 2.59 1.04 20.68
CA ASP A 230 3.56 -0.05 20.95
C ASP A 230 4.99 0.31 20.49
N LEU A 231 5.46 1.51 20.81
CA LEU A 231 6.82 1.92 20.43
C LEU A 231 7.84 1.32 21.40
N LYS A 232 8.66 0.40 20.89
CA LYS A 232 9.72 -0.33 21.60
C LYS A 232 10.82 -0.74 20.63
N MET A 233 11.95 -1.24 21.15
CA MET A 233 13.13 -1.54 20.34
C MET A 233 12.89 -2.65 19.31
N GLU A 234 12.02 -3.59 19.64
CA GLU A 234 11.59 -4.70 18.78
C GLU A 234 10.78 -4.22 17.56
N ASN A 235 10.14 -3.06 17.66
CA ASN A 235 9.36 -2.45 16.58
C ASN A 235 10.16 -1.39 15.81
N LEU A 236 11.50 -1.39 15.97
CA LEU A 236 12.44 -0.54 15.26
C LEU A 236 13.43 -1.40 14.47
N MET A 237 13.56 -1.11 13.19
CA MET A 237 14.43 -1.88 12.29
C MET A 237 15.35 -0.94 11.52
N LEU A 238 16.57 -1.39 11.25
CA LEU A 238 17.54 -0.66 10.44
C LEU A 238 17.24 -0.87 8.96
N GLU A 239 17.13 0.23 8.22
CA GLU A 239 17.00 0.21 6.76
C GLU A 239 18.32 -0.26 6.12
N ASN A 240 19.44 0.25 6.60
CA ASN A 240 20.78 0.00 6.07
C ASN A 240 21.69 -0.62 7.14
N PRO A 241 22.24 -1.83 6.93
CA PRO A 241 23.14 -2.49 7.89
C PRO A 241 24.41 -1.68 8.19
N ASN A 242 24.82 -0.79 7.29
CA ASN A 242 26.03 0.02 7.44
C ASN A 242 25.78 1.39 8.07
N ASP A 243 24.51 1.75 8.36
CA ASP A 243 24.14 2.99 9.05
C ASP A 243 23.33 2.64 10.30
N PRO A 244 23.96 2.59 11.50
CA PRO A 244 23.28 2.29 12.76
C PRO A 244 22.22 3.35 13.12
N SER A 245 22.21 4.52 12.49
CA SER A 245 21.17 5.52 12.70
C SER A 245 19.94 5.33 11.82
N SER A 246 19.94 4.34 10.92
CA SER A 246 18.95 4.17 9.84
C SER A 246 17.61 3.55 10.27
N LEU A 247 17.08 3.97 11.42
CA LEU A 247 15.86 3.41 11.99
C LEU A 247 14.60 3.77 11.20
N LYS A 248 13.74 2.75 11.02
CA LYS A 248 12.33 2.86 10.68
C LYS A 248 11.46 2.17 11.72
N ILE A 249 10.24 2.69 11.90
CA ILE A 249 9.17 2.05 12.67
C ILE A 249 8.48 0.99 11.81
N ILE A 250 8.32 -0.23 12.31
CA ILE A 250 7.89 -1.39 11.48
C ILE A 250 6.56 -2.06 11.84
N ASP A 251 5.94 -1.83 13.01
CA ASP A 251 4.73 -2.55 13.42
C ASP A 251 3.63 -1.62 13.93
N PHE A 252 2.47 -1.64 13.26
CA PHE A 252 1.32 -0.80 13.60
C PHE A 252 0.10 -1.63 14.04
N GLY A 253 0.29 -2.90 14.41
CA GLY A 253 -0.78 -3.81 14.84
C GLY A 253 -1.55 -3.34 16.09
N LEU A 254 -0.97 -2.42 16.87
CA LEU A 254 -1.63 -1.78 18.01
C LEU A 254 -1.91 -0.29 17.79
N ALA A 255 -1.69 0.27 16.60
CA ALA A 255 -1.98 1.66 16.33
C ALA A 255 -3.49 1.97 16.43
N SER A 256 -3.84 3.24 16.65
CA SER A 256 -5.23 3.69 16.71
C SER A 256 -5.37 5.15 16.31
N PHE A 257 -6.48 5.49 15.66
CA PHE A 257 -6.88 6.86 15.40
C PHE A 257 -7.52 7.48 16.66
N LEU A 258 -7.14 8.72 16.98
CA LEU A 258 -7.66 9.49 18.12
C LEU A 258 -9.19 9.63 18.10
N ASN A 259 -9.79 9.71 16.91
CA ASN A 259 -11.23 9.86 16.72
C ASN A 259 -12.00 8.54 16.72
N SER A 260 -11.34 7.40 16.91
CA SER A 260 -12.02 6.11 17.00
C SER A 260 -12.89 6.03 18.26
N ASN A 261 -14.08 5.42 18.15
CA ASN A 261 -14.99 5.22 19.28
C ASN A 261 -14.32 4.50 20.47
N LYS A 262 -13.32 3.65 20.18
CA LYS A 262 -12.51 2.91 21.16
C LYS A 262 -11.69 3.83 22.07
N MET A 263 -11.16 4.95 21.56
CA MET A 263 -10.43 5.95 22.36
C MET A 263 -11.35 6.99 23.02
N ARG A 264 -12.53 7.27 22.45
CA ARG A 264 -13.55 8.11 23.12
C ARG A 264 -14.02 7.49 24.45
N SER A 265 -14.10 6.16 24.55
CA SER A 265 -14.41 5.47 25.80
C SER A 265 -13.32 5.63 26.87
N ILE A 266 -12.04 5.69 26.47
CA ILE A 266 -10.91 5.95 27.40
C ILE A 266 -10.95 7.40 27.88
N LYS A 267 -11.26 8.38 27.00
CA LYS A 267 -11.50 9.78 27.41
C LYS A 267 -12.66 9.91 28.41
N LYS A 268 -13.73 9.13 28.25
CA LYS A 268 -14.84 9.07 29.23
C LYS A 268 -14.43 8.41 30.56
N MET A 269 -13.55 7.42 30.54
CA MET A 269 -13.04 6.78 31.76
C MET A 269 -12.07 7.65 32.57
N TYR A 270 -11.29 8.51 31.90
CA TYR A 270 -10.29 9.37 32.56
C TYR A 270 -10.73 10.83 32.78
N GLY A 271 -12.02 11.14 32.61
CA GLY A 271 -12.63 12.37 33.15
C GLY A 271 -11.86 13.66 32.86
N ARG A 272 -11.67 14.01 31.59
CA ARG A 272 -11.50 15.42 31.20
C ARG A 272 -12.61 15.78 30.24
N ASN A 273 -13.64 16.40 30.80
CA ASN A 273 -14.58 17.23 30.04
C ASN A 273 -13.82 18.52 29.73
N ASP A 274 -13.63 18.80 28.44
CA ASP A 274 -13.55 20.19 28.00
C ASP A 274 -14.97 20.76 28.03
#